data_AF-A0A4Q4ULB1-F1
#
_entry.id   AF-A0A4Q4ULB1-F1
#
_cell.length_a   1.000
_cell.length_b   1.000
_cell.length_c   1.000
_cell.angle_alpha   90.00
_cell.angle_beta   90.00
_cell.angle_gamma   90.00
#
_symmetry.space_group_name_H-M   'P 1'
#
loop_
_entity.id
_entity.type
_entity.pdbx_description
1 polymer ?
#
loop_
_entity_poly.entity_id
_entity_poly.type
_entity_poly.pdbx_seq_one_letter_code
_entity_poly.pdbx_strand_id
1 'polypeptide(L)'
;MLSPFYHLDVWRINQNIKEIVESMIRPRFYDRVAADHTPGGRSALDVAVKTWQAQTQQQKSRKAREDMTNSAPQNVKVSMLARVDTTTAAICYTFHLLASNLRVLGEVRVEHTAVFSQNTGATEDITLKSPENLKALPTLSQSSKSLCGFVLSLLPSDRGAKVSNMVSADGVQFPTKGLLVQTGVWNIHIDPGSWPRTKEFFPEQWLVGKYDPLYPTKHCMATIRARTRELHRTGASSPSGALALVFVVRGFDIECAWDEWGKER
;
A
#
# COMPACT_ATOMS: atom_id res chain seq x y z
N MET A 1 2.79 5.69 28.08
CA MET A 1 4.08 5.18 28.59
C MET A 1 4.34 3.86 27.88
N LEU A 2 5.47 3.69 27.20
CA LEU A 2 5.77 2.41 26.50
C LEU A 2 5.96 1.30 27.54
N SER A 3 5.55 0.07 27.20
CA SER A 3 5.76 -1.12 28.05
C SER A 3 7.23 -1.22 28.49
N PRO A 4 7.53 -1.59 29.74
CA PRO A 4 8.90 -1.80 30.19
C PRO A 4 9.63 -2.90 29.41
N PHE A 5 8.88 -3.79 28.73
CA PHE A 5 9.42 -4.85 27.88
C PHE A 5 9.60 -4.45 26.42
N TYR A 6 9.27 -3.21 26.03
CA TYR A 6 9.31 -2.76 24.63
C TYR A 6 10.62 -3.08 23.93
N HIS A 7 11.77 -2.81 24.57
CA HIS A 7 13.07 -3.08 23.98
C HIS A 7 13.37 -4.58 23.83
N LEU A 8 12.90 -5.40 24.77
CA LEU A 8 13.04 -6.86 24.71
C LEU A 8 12.13 -7.45 23.63
N ASP A 9 10.91 -6.95 23.50
CA ASP A 9 9.97 -7.34 22.45
C ASP A 9 10.50 -6.98 21.06
N VAL A 10 10.99 -5.75 20.88
CA VAL A 10 11.62 -5.31 19.62
C VAL A 10 12.85 -6.16 19.30
N TRP A 11 13.70 -6.46 20.29
CA TRP A 11 14.85 -7.33 20.09
C TRP A 11 14.42 -8.73 19.65
N ARG A 12 13.42 -9.34 20.32
CA ARG A 12 12.90 -10.68 20.00
C ARG A 12 12.31 -10.72 18.59
N ILE A 13 11.47 -9.74 18.24
CA ILE A 13 10.89 -9.60 16.89
C ILE A 13 12.01 -9.50 15.85
N ASN A 14 13.03 -8.68 16.11
CA ASN A 14 14.16 -8.54 15.20
C ASN A 14 14.96 -9.84 15.04
N GLN A 15 15.15 -10.64 16.09
CA GLN A 15 15.80 -11.95 15.95
C GLN A 15 14.95 -12.91 15.11
N ASN A 16 13.64 -13.00 15.36
CA ASN A 16 12.75 -13.86 14.59
C ASN A 16 12.74 -13.47 13.10
N ILE A 17 12.64 -12.16 12.80
CA ILE A 17 12.72 -11.65 11.43
C ILE A 17 14.09 -11.97 10.83
N LYS A 18 15.17 -11.85 11.62
CA LYS A 18 16.51 -12.18 11.15
C LYS A 18 16.61 -13.66 10.76
N GLU A 19 16.21 -14.56 11.63
CA GLU A 19 16.29 -16.00 11.39
C GLU A 19 15.46 -16.45 10.19
N ILE A 20 14.21 -15.98 10.08
CA ILE A 20 13.29 -16.40 9.02
C ILE A 20 13.60 -15.67 7.71
N VAL A 21 13.70 -14.34 7.76
CA VAL A 21 13.76 -13.51 6.55
C VAL A 21 15.18 -13.41 6.01
N GLU A 22 16.22 -13.33 6.87
CA GLU A 22 17.60 -13.37 6.34
C GLU A 22 18.02 -14.74 5.84
N SER A 23 17.52 -15.85 6.41
CA SER A 23 17.85 -17.17 5.88
C SER A 23 17.30 -17.39 4.46
N MET A 24 16.16 -16.77 4.12
CA MET A 24 15.62 -16.80 2.75
C MET A 24 16.33 -15.84 1.79
N ILE A 25 16.75 -14.68 2.29
CA ILE A 25 17.28 -13.59 1.46
C ILE A 25 18.78 -13.73 1.25
N ARG A 26 19.55 -13.97 2.33
CA ARG A 26 21.01 -13.90 2.32
C ARG A 26 21.64 -14.89 1.32
N PRO A 27 21.21 -16.16 1.22
CA PRO A 27 21.76 -17.07 0.20
C PRO A 27 21.61 -16.52 -1.22
N ARG A 28 20.47 -15.90 -1.54
CA ARG A 28 20.21 -15.34 -2.89
C ARG A 28 21.10 -14.15 -3.24
N PHE A 29 21.60 -13.41 -2.24
CA PHE A 29 22.47 -12.25 -2.45
C PHE A 29 23.96 -12.59 -2.37
N TYR A 30 24.35 -13.56 -1.54
CA TYR A 30 25.75 -13.86 -1.24
C TYR A 30 26.25 -15.15 -1.89
N ASP A 31 25.41 -16.17 -2.03
CA ASP A 31 25.82 -17.42 -2.67
C ASP A 31 25.71 -17.23 -4.18
N ARG A 32 26.84 -17.01 -4.83
CA ARG A 32 26.99 -16.94 -6.30
C ARG A 32 26.68 -18.28 -7.01
N VAL A 33 26.15 -19.27 -6.29
CA VAL A 33 25.97 -20.62 -6.81
C VAL A 33 24.74 -20.65 -7.69
N ALA A 34 25.02 -20.61 -8.99
CA ALA A 34 24.18 -21.03 -10.10
C ALA A 34 22.83 -20.31 -10.23
N ALA A 35 22.84 -19.31 -11.10
CA ALA A 35 21.66 -18.85 -11.82
C ALA A 35 21.06 -19.92 -12.76
N ASP A 36 20.94 -21.17 -12.30
CA ASP A 36 20.15 -22.23 -12.92
C ASP A 36 18.98 -22.54 -12.00
N HIS A 37 17.98 -21.67 -12.04
CA HIS A 37 16.64 -22.02 -11.57
C HIS A 37 15.75 -22.19 -12.79
N THR A 38 15.10 -23.35 -12.79
CA THR A 38 14.24 -23.94 -13.81
C THR A 38 13.22 -22.95 -14.41
N PRO A 39 12.84 -23.14 -15.69
CA PRO A 39 12.02 -22.20 -16.46
C PRO A 39 10.52 -22.21 -16.07
N GLY A 40 10.21 -22.14 -14.77
CA GLY A 40 8.85 -22.34 -14.25
C GLY A 40 8.31 -21.23 -13.33
N GLY A 41 9.12 -20.30 -12.83
CA GLY A 41 8.59 -19.19 -12.04
C GLY A 41 9.67 -18.27 -11.49
N ARG A 42 9.76 -17.04 -12.00
CA ARG A 42 10.64 -16.01 -11.42
C ARG A 42 9.92 -15.38 -10.23
N SER A 43 10.41 -15.59 -9.02
CA SER A 43 9.86 -14.88 -7.86
C SER A 43 10.25 -13.40 -7.91
N ALA A 44 9.46 -12.53 -7.27
CA ALA A 44 9.78 -11.10 -7.19
C ALA A 44 11.15 -10.85 -6.54
N LEU A 45 11.56 -11.74 -5.62
CA LEU A 45 12.90 -11.74 -5.04
C LEU A 45 13.99 -12.00 -6.08
N ASP A 46 13.79 -12.94 -7.01
CA ASP A 46 14.78 -13.25 -8.03
C ASP A 46 14.97 -12.10 -9.01
N VAL A 47 13.88 -11.39 -9.33
CA VAL A 47 13.94 -10.16 -10.13
C VAL A 47 14.71 -9.09 -9.37
N ALA A 48 14.37 -8.84 -8.09
CA ALA A 48 15.05 -7.86 -7.27
C ALA A 48 16.56 -8.16 -7.13
N VAL A 49 16.94 -9.41 -6.89
CA VAL A 49 18.32 -9.87 -6.81
C VAL A 49 19.05 -9.62 -8.14
N LYS A 50 18.46 -9.99 -9.28
CA LYS A 50 19.06 -9.75 -10.61
C LYS A 50 19.26 -8.28 -10.91
N THR A 51 18.24 -7.45 -10.66
CA THR A 51 18.34 -5.99 -10.85
C THR A 51 19.41 -5.40 -9.95
N TRP A 52 19.49 -5.85 -8.69
CA TRP A 52 20.49 -5.40 -7.73
C TRP A 52 21.90 -5.78 -8.15
N GLN A 53 22.12 -7.04 -8.56
CA GLN A 53 23.42 -7.52 -9.04
C GLN A 53 23.91 -6.72 -10.26
N ALA A 54 23.02 -6.41 -11.21
CA ALA A 54 23.34 -5.57 -12.36
C ALA A 54 23.74 -4.14 -11.92
N GLN A 55 23.02 -3.55 -10.97
CA GLN A 55 23.35 -2.24 -10.41
C GLN A 55 24.68 -2.26 -9.64
N THR A 56 25.00 -3.35 -8.93
CA THR A 56 26.28 -3.53 -8.21
C THR A 56 27.46 -3.61 -9.15
N GLN A 57 27.31 -4.29 -10.27
CA GLN A 57 28.37 -4.37 -11.28
C GLN A 57 28.66 -3.00 -11.93
N GLN A 58 27.67 -2.11 -12.02
CA GLN A 58 27.83 -0.75 -12.54
C GLN A 58 28.56 0.20 -11.57
N GLN A 59 28.68 -0.14 -10.29
CA GLN A 59 29.39 0.71 -9.32
C GLN A 59 30.90 0.70 -9.55
N LYS A 60 31.52 1.88 -9.56
CA LYS A 60 32.95 2.04 -9.88
C LYS A 60 33.88 1.69 -8.73
N SER A 61 33.48 1.89 -7.47
CA SER A 61 34.34 1.66 -6.30
C SER A 61 34.00 0.36 -5.56
N ARG A 62 35.02 -0.30 -5.00
CA ARG A 62 34.85 -1.52 -4.19
C ARG A 62 33.96 -1.28 -2.97
N LYS A 63 34.20 -0.18 -2.25
CA LYS A 63 33.42 0.21 -1.08
C LYS A 63 31.93 0.40 -1.41
N ALA A 64 31.60 1.07 -2.52
CA ALA A 64 30.21 1.23 -2.95
C ALA A 64 29.53 -0.12 -3.28
N ARG A 65 30.28 -1.08 -3.85
CA ARG A 65 29.76 -2.43 -4.10
C ARG A 65 29.49 -3.19 -2.80
N GLU A 66 30.38 -3.09 -1.82
CA GLU A 66 30.23 -3.72 -0.50
C GLU A 66 29.05 -3.12 0.27
N ASP A 67 28.95 -1.78 0.34
CA ASP A 67 27.84 -1.08 0.99
C ASP A 67 26.49 -1.43 0.35
N MET A 68 26.46 -1.55 -0.98
CA MET A 68 25.24 -1.94 -1.70
C MET A 68 24.90 -3.43 -1.49
N THR A 69 25.90 -4.31 -1.46
CA THR A 69 25.65 -5.74 -1.15
C THR A 69 25.10 -5.91 0.26
N ASN A 70 25.63 -5.17 1.24
CA ASN A 70 25.21 -5.25 2.63
C ASN A 70 23.85 -4.58 2.91
N SER A 71 23.43 -3.62 2.09
CA SER A 71 22.12 -2.96 2.23
C SER A 71 20.98 -3.66 1.49
N ALA A 72 21.29 -4.56 0.54
CA ALA A 72 20.29 -5.27 -0.24
C ALA A 72 19.29 -6.06 0.63
N PRO A 73 19.73 -6.88 1.60
CA PRO A 73 18.82 -7.64 2.45
C PRO A 73 17.90 -6.73 3.27
N GLN A 74 18.43 -5.62 3.80
CA GLN A 74 17.67 -4.62 4.55
C GLN A 74 16.58 -3.97 3.69
N ASN A 75 16.89 -3.61 2.44
CA ASN A 75 15.90 -3.01 1.54
C ASN A 75 14.78 -3.99 1.15
N VAL A 76 15.12 -5.27 0.94
CA VAL A 76 14.12 -6.31 0.67
C VAL A 76 13.22 -6.52 1.88
N LYS A 77 13.77 -6.59 3.10
CA LYS A 77 12.99 -6.70 4.34
C LYS A 77 12.00 -5.55 4.50
N VAL A 78 12.49 -4.30 4.38
CA VAL A 78 11.64 -3.11 4.51
C VAL A 78 10.55 -3.11 3.45
N SER A 79 10.87 -3.49 2.21
CA SER A 79 9.88 -3.55 1.13
C SER A 79 8.80 -4.61 1.37
N MET A 80 9.17 -5.77 1.93
CA MET A 80 8.23 -6.83 2.28
C MET A 80 7.26 -6.37 3.37
N LEU A 81 7.80 -5.89 4.50
CA LEU A 81 7.00 -5.47 5.65
C LEU A 81 6.11 -4.28 5.31
N ALA A 82 6.67 -3.25 4.66
CA ALA A 82 5.92 -2.06 4.28
C ALA A 82 4.72 -2.40 3.39
N ARG A 83 4.84 -3.36 2.48
CA ARG A 83 3.75 -3.76 1.58
C ARG A 83 2.68 -4.59 2.29
N VAL A 84 3.08 -5.51 3.18
CA VAL A 84 2.11 -6.38 3.90
C VAL A 84 1.22 -5.54 4.79
N ASP A 85 1.80 -4.73 5.68
CA ASP A 85 1.03 -3.99 6.68
C ASP A 85 0.07 -3.00 6.03
N THR A 86 0.55 -2.27 5.02
CA THR A 86 -0.27 -1.28 4.30
C THR A 86 -1.39 -1.91 3.48
N THR A 87 -1.13 -3.06 2.83
CA THR A 87 -2.14 -3.74 2.02
C THR A 87 -3.20 -4.38 2.90
N THR A 88 -2.80 -5.06 3.99
CA THR A 88 -3.73 -5.67 4.94
C THR A 88 -4.62 -4.61 5.58
N ALA A 89 -4.05 -3.51 6.05
CA ALA A 89 -4.82 -2.40 6.62
C ALA A 89 -5.83 -1.83 5.60
N ALA A 90 -5.41 -1.66 4.34
CA ALA A 90 -6.29 -1.18 3.27
C ALA A 90 -7.46 -2.15 3.01
N ILE A 91 -7.19 -3.45 2.94
CA ILE A 91 -8.23 -4.48 2.75
C ILE A 91 -9.21 -4.48 3.92
N CYS A 92 -8.72 -4.53 5.17
CA CYS A 92 -9.56 -4.53 6.37
C CYS A 92 -10.46 -3.29 6.45
N TYR A 93 -9.89 -2.11 6.20
CA TYR A 93 -10.67 -0.87 6.22
C TYR A 93 -11.68 -0.82 5.07
N THR A 94 -11.39 -1.46 3.92
CA THR A 94 -12.32 -1.53 2.80
C THR A 94 -13.55 -2.32 3.20
N PHE A 95 -13.34 -3.49 3.80
CA PHE A 95 -14.43 -4.32 4.29
C PHE A 95 -15.25 -3.60 5.37
N HIS A 96 -14.60 -2.90 6.30
CA HIS A 96 -15.31 -2.12 7.31
C HIS A 96 -16.21 -1.03 6.68
N LEU A 97 -15.69 -0.29 5.70
CA LEU A 97 -16.47 0.76 5.01
C LEU A 97 -17.61 0.18 4.18
N LEU A 98 -17.38 -0.94 3.50
CA LEU A 98 -18.43 -1.63 2.73
C LEU A 98 -19.53 -2.19 3.63
N ALA A 99 -19.16 -2.83 4.76
CA ALA A 99 -20.11 -3.33 5.75
C ALA A 99 -20.94 -2.19 6.37
N SER A 100 -20.34 -1.01 6.54
CA SER A 100 -21.03 0.18 7.06
C SER A 100 -21.90 0.89 5.99
N ASN A 101 -21.75 0.54 4.70
CA ASN A 101 -22.44 1.18 3.58
C ASN A 101 -23.03 0.14 2.62
N LEU A 102 -24.11 -0.52 3.05
CA LEU A 102 -24.76 -1.61 2.31
C LEU A 102 -25.19 -1.24 0.88
N ARG A 103 -25.50 0.04 0.63
CA ARG A 103 -25.77 0.55 -0.72
C ARG A 103 -24.60 0.28 -1.66
N VAL A 104 -23.41 0.74 -1.27
CA VAL A 104 -22.18 0.61 -2.05
C VAL A 104 -21.78 -0.87 -2.17
N LEU A 105 -21.94 -1.65 -1.09
CA LEU A 105 -21.71 -3.10 -1.13
C LEU A 105 -22.60 -3.80 -2.18
N GLY A 106 -23.88 -3.41 -2.27
CA GLY A 106 -24.81 -3.90 -3.29
C GLY A 106 -24.36 -3.57 -4.71
N GLU A 107 -23.97 -2.31 -4.94
CA GLU A 107 -23.44 -1.86 -6.25
C GLU A 107 -22.18 -2.64 -6.65
N VAL A 108 -21.24 -2.84 -5.72
CA VAL A 108 -20.03 -3.65 -5.94
C VAL A 108 -20.37 -5.09 -6.30
N ARG A 109 -21.37 -5.70 -5.64
CA ARG A 109 -21.82 -7.06 -5.97
C ARG A 109 -22.46 -7.17 -7.34
N VAL A 110 -23.25 -6.17 -7.74
CA VAL A 110 -23.83 -6.10 -9.09
C VAL A 110 -22.72 -5.99 -10.14
N GLU A 111 -21.75 -5.11 -9.92
CA GLU A 111 -20.58 -4.96 -10.80
C GLU A 111 -19.77 -6.26 -10.90
N HIS A 112 -19.48 -6.90 -9.76
CA HIS A 112 -18.78 -8.17 -9.72
C HIS A 112 -19.54 -9.26 -10.48
N THR A 113 -20.86 -9.31 -10.36
CA THR A 113 -21.71 -10.27 -11.07
C THR A 113 -21.71 -10.03 -12.57
N ALA A 114 -21.68 -8.77 -13.01
CA ALA A 114 -21.61 -8.41 -14.42
C ALA A 114 -20.28 -8.87 -15.06
N VAL A 115 -19.16 -8.80 -14.33
CA VAL A 115 -17.82 -9.15 -14.85
C VAL A 115 -17.46 -10.63 -14.68
N PHE A 116 -17.76 -11.23 -13.53
CA PHE A 116 -17.34 -12.59 -13.16
C PHE A 116 -18.48 -13.61 -13.17
N SER A 117 -19.63 -13.27 -13.75
CA SER A 117 -20.87 -14.06 -13.75
C SER A 117 -21.60 -14.11 -12.40
N GLN A 118 -22.81 -14.69 -12.40
CA GLN A 118 -23.61 -14.92 -11.19
C GLN A 118 -23.09 -16.12 -10.38
N ASN A 119 -22.37 -17.05 -11.01
CA ASN A 119 -21.82 -18.21 -10.31
C ASN A 119 -20.52 -17.83 -9.60
N THR A 120 -20.52 -17.86 -8.27
CA THR A 120 -19.34 -17.55 -7.44
C THR A 120 -18.20 -18.55 -7.65
N GLY A 121 -18.50 -19.82 -7.93
CA GLY A 121 -17.50 -20.85 -8.21
C GLY A 121 -16.73 -20.66 -9.52
N ALA A 122 -17.31 -19.95 -10.50
CA ALA A 122 -16.64 -19.65 -11.76
C ALA A 122 -15.64 -18.48 -11.67
N THR A 123 -15.61 -17.77 -10.53
CA THR A 123 -14.80 -16.56 -10.36
C THR A 123 -13.30 -16.85 -10.51
N GLU A 124 -12.83 -17.98 -9.98
CA GLU A 124 -11.42 -18.39 -10.09
C GLU A 124 -11.02 -18.65 -11.54
N ASP A 125 -11.79 -19.48 -12.24
CA ASP A 125 -11.55 -19.82 -13.64
C ASP A 125 -11.54 -18.58 -14.55
N ILE A 126 -12.50 -17.67 -14.35
CA ILE A 126 -12.59 -16.42 -15.11
C ILE A 126 -11.39 -15.52 -14.80
N THR A 127 -10.97 -15.44 -13.54
CA THR A 127 -9.82 -14.61 -13.14
C THR A 127 -8.50 -15.16 -13.70
N LEU A 128 -8.34 -16.49 -13.73
CA LEU A 128 -7.16 -17.13 -14.31
C LEU A 128 -7.11 -16.97 -15.84
N LYS A 129 -8.26 -17.05 -16.52
CA LYS A 129 -8.35 -16.87 -17.98
C LYS A 129 -8.20 -15.41 -18.41
N SER A 130 -8.77 -14.48 -17.64
CA SER A 130 -8.81 -13.05 -17.96
C SER A 130 -8.45 -12.18 -16.74
N PRO A 131 -7.15 -12.10 -16.37
CA PRO A 131 -6.68 -11.26 -15.26
C PRO A 131 -6.97 -9.76 -15.46
N GLU A 132 -7.16 -9.31 -16.70
CA GLU A 132 -7.55 -7.95 -17.06
C GLU A 132 -8.91 -7.54 -16.49
N ASN A 133 -9.78 -8.51 -16.18
CA ASN A 133 -11.11 -8.25 -15.60
C ASN A 133 -11.00 -7.59 -14.21
N LEU A 134 -9.92 -7.83 -13.46
CA LEU A 134 -9.66 -7.14 -12.20
C LEU A 134 -9.47 -5.63 -12.37
N LYS A 135 -9.08 -5.19 -13.58
CA LYS A 135 -8.96 -3.76 -13.93
C LYS A 135 -10.28 -3.19 -14.45
N ALA A 136 -11.21 -4.04 -14.89
CA ALA A 136 -12.51 -3.67 -15.44
C ALA A 136 -13.58 -3.48 -14.35
N LEU A 137 -13.17 -3.11 -13.14
CA LEU A 137 -14.04 -2.89 -11.98
C LEU A 137 -14.00 -1.41 -11.55
N PRO A 138 -14.83 -0.54 -12.15
CA PRO A 138 -14.86 0.88 -11.84
C PRO A 138 -15.15 1.15 -10.37
N THR A 139 -16.24 0.61 -9.80
CA THR A 139 -16.67 0.92 -8.43
C THR A 139 -15.66 0.39 -7.41
N LEU A 140 -15.01 -0.75 -7.71
CA LEU A 140 -13.93 -1.28 -6.87
C LEU A 140 -12.69 -0.37 -6.90
N SER A 141 -12.27 0.03 -8.10
CA SER A 141 -11.14 0.95 -8.31
C SER A 141 -11.37 2.30 -7.62
N GLN A 142 -12.62 2.75 -7.56
CA GLN A 142 -13.02 4.03 -6.98
C GLN A 142 -13.20 3.96 -5.45
N SER A 143 -13.80 2.89 -4.93
CA SER A 143 -13.87 2.62 -3.49
C SER A 143 -12.46 2.51 -2.89
N SER A 144 -11.58 1.81 -3.58
CA SER A 144 -10.14 1.69 -3.27
C SER A 144 -9.40 3.05 -3.25
N LYS A 145 -9.68 3.94 -4.22
CA LYS A 145 -9.07 5.30 -4.26
C LYS A 145 -9.57 6.20 -3.14
N SER A 146 -10.85 6.11 -2.78
CA SER A 146 -11.40 6.81 -1.61
C SER A 146 -10.71 6.35 -0.33
N LEU A 147 -10.37 5.06 -0.27
CA LEU A 147 -9.65 4.46 0.85
C LEU A 147 -8.19 4.85 0.98
N CYS A 148 -7.49 5.04 -0.15
CA CYS A 148 -6.07 5.41 -0.16
C CYS A 148 -5.80 6.74 0.57
N GLY A 149 -6.78 7.65 0.61
CA GLY A 149 -6.68 8.87 1.40
C GLY A 149 -6.79 8.65 2.91
N PHE A 150 -7.65 7.73 3.35
CA PHE A 150 -7.90 7.47 4.77
C PHE A 150 -6.86 6.52 5.39
N VAL A 151 -6.48 5.44 4.71
CA VAL A 151 -5.68 4.36 5.32
C VAL A 151 -4.17 4.59 5.26
N LEU A 152 -3.69 5.26 4.21
CA LEU A 152 -2.26 5.40 3.93
C LEU A 152 -1.70 6.74 4.42
N SER A 153 -2.15 7.20 5.58
CA SER A 153 -1.50 8.30 6.32
C SER A 153 -0.17 7.84 6.95
N LEU A 154 0.70 7.23 6.14
CA LEU A 154 2.11 7.11 6.47
C LEU A 154 2.67 8.52 6.40
N LEU A 155 3.02 9.04 7.57
CA LEU A 155 3.63 10.35 7.77
C LEU A 155 4.97 10.39 7.03
N PRO A 156 5.03 10.98 5.82
CA PRO A 156 6.28 11.10 5.08
C PRO A 156 7.16 11.98 5.93
N SER A 157 8.28 11.43 6.38
CA SER A 157 9.19 12.11 7.26
C SER A 157 10.47 12.40 6.49
N ASP A 158 10.80 13.68 6.34
CA ASP A 158 12.08 14.05 5.75
C ASP A 158 13.11 14.30 6.84
N ARG A 159 14.13 13.44 6.91
CA ARG A 159 15.37 13.77 7.62
C ARG A 159 16.33 14.41 6.62
N GLY A 160 16.15 15.70 6.41
CA GLY A 160 17.17 16.57 5.83
C GLY A 160 17.33 16.47 4.31
N ALA A 161 16.43 17.10 3.56
CA ALA A 161 16.86 17.74 2.33
C ALA A 161 18.01 18.70 2.69
N LYS A 162 19.22 18.47 2.13
CA LYS A 162 20.41 19.32 2.36
C LYS A 162 20.19 20.78 1.96
N VAL A 163 19.08 21.08 1.28
CA VAL A 163 18.68 22.41 0.85
C VAL A 163 17.19 22.59 1.09
N SER A 164 16.86 23.81 1.50
CA SER A 164 15.58 24.53 1.33
C SER A 164 14.67 24.60 2.54
N ASN A 165 14.55 25.84 3.02
CA ASN A 165 13.42 26.30 3.81
C ASN A 165 12.13 25.87 3.09
N MET A 166 11.16 25.31 3.83
CA MET A 166 9.83 25.13 3.26
C MET A 166 9.23 26.51 3.00
N VAL A 167 8.61 26.71 1.85
CA VAL A 167 7.95 27.98 1.52
C VAL A 167 6.43 27.75 1.55
N SER A 168 5.72 28.55 2.36
CA SER A 168 4.25 28.59 2.34
C SER A 168 3.75 29.03 0.96
N ALA A 169 2.46 28.78 0.68
CA ALA A 169 1.78 29.37 -0.48
C ALA A 169 1.89 30.91 -0.48
N ASP A 170 1.93 31.53 0.70
CA ASP A 170 2.05 32.98 0.88
C ASP A 170 3.52 33.49 0.83
N GLY A 171 4.48 32.64 0.46
CA GLY A 171 5.89 32.99 0.34
C GLY A 171 6.69 32.99 1.65
N VAL A 172 6.06 32.68 2.78
CA VAL A 172 6.74 32.59 4.09
C VAL A 172 7.72 31.41 4.12
N GLN A 173 8.98 31.67 4.46
CA GLN A 173 10.00 30.63 4.56
C GLN A 173 10.12 30.08 5.98
N PHE A 174 10.06 28.76 6.11
CA PHE A 174 10.25 28.03 7.36
C PHE A 174 11.63 27.37 7.38
N PRO A 175 12.48 27.67 8.38
CA PRO A 175 13.78 27.01 8.53
C PRO A 175 13.57 25.56 8.97
N THR A 176 13.76 24.61 8.05
CA THR A 176 13.55 23.17 8.27
C THR A 176 14.86 22.40 8.43
N LYS A 177 16.00 23.09 8.43
CA LYS A 177 17.32 22.46 8.54
C LYS A 177 17.46 21.75 9.89
N GLY A 178 17.74 20.45 9.85
CA GLY A 178 17.90 19.63 11.05
C GLY A 178 16.58 19.27 11.76
N LEU A 179 15.44 19.70 11.22
CA LEU A 179 14.13 19.33 11.74
C LEU A 179 13.55 18.15 10.97
N LEU A 180 12.79 17.33 11.69
CA LEU A 180 11.96 16.30 11.09
C LEU A 180 10.68 16.95 10.58
N VAL A 181 10.56 17.10 9.26
CA VAL A 181 9.32 17.61 8.65
C VAL A 181 8.39 16.44 8.42
N GLN A 182 7.18 16.56 8.96
CA GLN A 182 6.15 15.53 8.85
C GLN A 182 4.92 16.09 8.16
N THR A 183 4.49 15.47 7.06
CA THR A 183 3.25 15.87 6.40
C THR A 183 2.04 15.36 7.17
N GLY A 184 1.12 16.25 7.52
CA GLY A 184 -0.19 15.89 8.08
C GLY A 184 -1.16 15.35 7.01
N VAL A 185 -0.86 14.17 6.45
CA VAL A 185 -1.65 13.55 5.37
C VAL A 185 -3.12 13.42 5.78
N TRP A 186 -3.38 12.95 7.01
CA TRP A 186 -4.72 12.86 7.57
C TRP A 186 -5.49 14.19 7.52
N ASN A 187 -4.84 15.29 7.94
CA ASN A 187 -5.46 16.61 7.98
C ASN A 187 -5.85 17.11 6.58
N ILE A 188 -5.03 16.77 5.56
CA ILE A 188 -5.34 17.10 4.17
C ILE A 188 -6.57 16.32 3.69
N HIS A 189 -6.77 15.07 4.15
CA HIS A 189 -7.90 14.23 3.73
C HIS A 189 -9.23 14.55 4.42
N ILE A 190 -9.20 15.15 5.62
CA ILE A 190 -10.42 15.55 6.33
C ILE A 190 -10.79 17.02 6.16
N ASP A 191 -9.92 17.82 5.55
CA ASP A 191 -10.14 19.25 5.29
C ASP A 191 -11.28 19.47 4.28
N PRO A 192 -12.40 20.11 4.68
CA PRO A 192 -13.52 20.40 3.79
C PRO A 192 -13.17 21.36 2.64
N GLY A 193 -12.11 22.17 2.77
CA GLY A 193 -11.62 23.02 1.67
C GLY A 193 -10.90 22.24 0.58
N SER A 194 -10.38 21.06 0.93
CA SER A 194 -9.66 20.15 0.05
C SER A 194 -10.56 19.04 -0.49
N TRP A 195 -11.47 18.54 0.35
CA TRP A 195 -12.35 17.42 0.07
C TRP A 195 -13.81 17.77 0.44
N PRO A 196 -14.73 17.77 -0.53
CA PRO A 196 -16.14 17.92 -0.21
C PRO A 196 -16.66 16.66 0.51
N ARG A 197 -17.58 16.85 1.46
CA ARG A 197 -18.27 15.75 2.19
C ARG A 197 -17.32 14.76 2.90
N THR A 198 -16.27 15.24 3.56
CA THR A 198 -15.22 14.41 4.20
C THR A 198 -15.69 13.38 5.24
N LYS A 199 -16.89 13.55 5.78
CA LYS A 199 -17.48 12.63 6.77
C LYS A 199 -18.28 11.49 6.14
N GLU A 200 -18.50 11.53 4.84
CA GLU A 200 -19.32 10.56 4.12
C GLU A 200 -18.45 9.64 3.28
N PHE A 201 -18.76 8.34 3.31
CA PHE A 201 -18.16 7.40 2.37
C PHE A 201 -18.89 7.49 1.03
N PHE A 202 -18.27 8.19 0.07
CA PHE A 202 -18.84 8.49 -1.23
C PHE A 202 -17.85 8.15 -2.35
N PRO A 203 -17.75 6.87 -2.77
CA PRO A 203 -16.82 6.43 -3.82
C PRO A 203 -17.05 7.09 -5.19
N GLU A 204 -18.28 7.53 -5.46
CA GLU A 204 -18.69 8.16 -6.71
C GLU A 204 -18.01 9.53 -6.93
N GLN A 205 -17.37 10.11 -5.91
CA GLN A 205 -16.51 11.31 -6.04
C GLN A 205 -15.38 11.15 -7.07
N TRP A 206 -15.00 9.91 -7.39
CA TRP A 206 -13.97 9.63 -8.38
C TRP A 206 -14.50 9.52 -9.82
N LEU A 207 -15.81 9.57 -10.01
CA LEU A 207 -16.48 9.55 -11.31
C LEU A 207 -16.74 10.95 -11.86
N VAL A 208 -16.75 11.95 -10.99
CA VAL A 208 -17.09 13.31 -11.39
C VAL A 208 -15.95 13.97 -12.18
N GLY A 209 -16.32 14.87 -13.09
CA GLY A 209 -15.35 15.63 -13.87
C GLY A 209 -14.60 16.66 -13.01
N LYS A 210 -13.44 17.12 -13.49
CA LYS A 210 -12.61 18.15 -12.81
C LYS A 210 -13.30 19.48 -12.49
N TYR A 211 -14.48 19.73 -13.05
CA TYR A 211 -15.28 20.94 -12.86
C TYR A 211 -16.48 20.71 -11.93
N ASP A 212 -16.66 19.49 -11.47
CA ASP A 212 -17.73 19.15 -10.53
C ASP A 212 -17.35 19.63 -9.11
N PRO A 213 -18.29 20.22 -8.35
CA PRO A 213 -18.07 20.61 -6.95
C PRO A 213 -17.59 19.47 -6.04
N LEU A 214 -17.85 18.21 -6.42
CA LEU A 214 -17.42 17.02 -5.69
C LEU A 214 -15.98 16.59 -6.01
N TYR A 215 -15.34 17.22 -7.01
CA TYR A 215 -13.98 16.90 -7.38
C TYR A 215 -12.97 17.50 -6.38
N PRO A 216 -12.01 16.70 -5.86
CA PRO A 216 -11.06 17.20 -4.87
C PRO A 216 -10.11 18.27 -5.44
N THR A 217 -9.73 19.23 -4.60
CA THR A 217 -8.87 20.33 -5.01
C THR A 217 -7.53 19.84 -5.56
N LYS A 218 -7.00 20.55 -6.58
CA LYS A 218 -5.74 20.18 -7.25
C LYS A 218 -4.62 20.08 -6.21
N HIS A 219 -3.94 18.92 -6.19
CA HIS A 219 -2.81 18.58 -5.28
C HIS A 219 -3.15 18.04 -3.88
N CYS A 220 -4.41 17.88 -3.48
CA CYS A 220 -4.75 17.27 -2.18
C CYS A 220 -4.30 15.80 -2.06
N MET A 221 -4.16 15.11 -3.20
CA MET A 221 -3.57 13.77 -3.30
C MET A 221 -2.05 13.78 -3.59
N ALA A 222 -1.44 14.94 -3.84
CA ALA A 222 -0.06 15.03 -4.32
C ALA A 222 1.00 14.85 -3.23
N THR A 223 0.65 15.02 -1.96
CA THR A 223 1.54 14.79 -0.80
C THR A 223 1.94 13.31 -0.65
N ILE A 224 1.08 12.38 -1.07
CA ILE A 224 1.41 10.96 -1.23
C ILE A 224 2.19 10.74 -2.55
N ARG A 225 1.81 11.45 -3.61
CA ARG A 225 2.33 11.28 -4.99
C ARG A 225 3.81 11.70 -5.16
N ALA A 226 4.27 12.71 -4.42
CA ALA A 226 5.59 13.31 -4.64
C ALA A 226 6.76 12.45 -4.14
N ARG A 227 6.57 11.63 -3.09
CA ARG A 227 7.64 10.79 -2.51
C ARG A 227 7.49 9.30 -2.82
N THR A 228 6.28 8.81 -3.07
CA THR A 228 6.01 7.41 -3.39
C THR A 228 5.53 7.31 -4.84
N ARG A 229 6.46 7.53 -5.80
CA ARG A 229 6.18 7.45 -7.24
C ARG A 229 5.51 6.12 -7.67
N GLU A 230 5.69 5.06 -6.88
CA GLU A 230 5.17 3.72 -7.19
C GLU A 230 3.90 3.33 -6.38
N LEU A 231 3.74 3.81 -5.14
CA LEU A 231 2.70 3.28 -4.22
C LEU A 231 1.27 3.57 -4.71
N HIS A 232 1.09 4.69 -5.44
CA HIS A 232 -0.20 5.07 -6.00
C HIS A 232 -0.46 4.47 -7.40
N ARG A 233 0.53 3.89 -8.07
CA ARG A 233 0.24 3.12 -9.31
C ARG A 233 -0.59 1.88 -8.98
N THR A 234 -0.58 1.44 -7.72
CA THR A 234 -1.20 0.19 -7.25
C THR A 234 -1.89 0.31 -5.87
N GLY A 235 -2.29 1.49 -5.42
CA GLY A 235 -2.94 1.65 -4.11
C GLY A 235 -4.29 0.93 -4.10
N ALA A 236 -4.41 -0.15 -3.31
CA ALA A 236 -5.54 -1.10 -3.15
C ALA A 236 -6.20 -1.69 -4.43
N SER A 237 -6.00 -1.06 -5.60
CA SER A 237 -5.95 -1.65 -6.95
C SER A 237 -4.64 -2.43 -7.18
N SER A 238 -3.92 -2.78 -6.11
CA SER A 238 -2.97 -3.88 -6.21
C SER A 238 -3.78 -5.12 -6.59
N PRO A 239 -3.27 -6.00 -7.47
CA PRO A 239 -3.99 -7.22 -7.84
C PRO A 239 -4.43 -8.01 -6.60
N SER A 240 -3.63 -7.99 -5.53
CA SER A 240 -3.95 -8.63 -4.25
C SER A 240 -5.18 -8.04 -3.55
N GLY A 241 -5.32 -6.72 -3.50
CA GLY A 241 -6.50 -6.07 -2.91
C GLY A 241 -7.76 -6.32 -3.73
N ALA A 242 -7.65 -6.24 -5.06
CA ALA A 242 -8.76 -6.52 -5.96
C ALA A 242 -9.22 -7.99 -5.87
N LEU A 243 -8.28 -8.94 -5.85
CA LEU A 243 -8.58 -10.37 -5.64
C LEU A 243 -9.30 -10.59 -4.30
N ALA A 244 -8.75 -10.06 -3.20
CA ALA A 244 -9.36 -10.22 -1.89
C ALA A 244 -10.82 -9.70 -1.87
N LEU A 245 -11.06 -8.53 -2.47
CA LEU A 245 -12.40 -7.96 -2.54
C LEU A 245 -13.34 -8.79 -3.43
N VAL A 246 -12.90 -9.21 -4.61
CA VAL A 246 -13.71 -10.04 -5.52
C VAL A 246 -14.11 -11.35 -4.85
N PHE A 247 -13.16 -12.10 -4.30
CA PHE A 247 -13.45 -13.41 -3.69
C PHE A 247 -14.28 -13.29 -2.41
N VAL A 248 -13.99 -12.33 -1.54
CA VAL A 248 -14.69 -12.21 -0.26
C VAL A 248 -16.09 -11.61 -0.43
N VAL A 249 -16.24 -10.50 -1.16
CA VAL A 249 -17.54 -9.81 -1.32
C VAL A 249 -18.56 -10.66 -2.07
N ARG A 250 -18.09 -11.52 -2.99
CA ARG A 250 -18.95 -12.46 -3.73
C ARG A 250 -19.31 -13.71 -2.92
N GLY A 251 -18.39 -14.19 -2.09
CA GLY A 251 -18.55 -15.45 -1.36
C GLY A 251 -19.23 -15.31 0.00
N PHE A 252 -19.17 -14.14 0.62
CA PHE A 252 -19.58 -13.94 2.01
C PHE A 252 -20.40 -12.66 2.19
N ASP A 253 -21.33 -12.70 3.13
CA ASP A 253 -21.93 -11.52 3.73
C ASP A 253 -20.99 -10.97 4.81
N ILE A 254 -20.77 -9.65 4.75
CA ILE A 254 -19.77 -8.96 5.58
C ILE A 254 -20.52 -8.02 6.50
N GLU A 255 -20.39 -8.24 7.80
CA GLU A 255 -21.01 -7.45 8.84
C GLU A 255 -19.97 -6.98 9.86
N CYS A 256 -20.27 -5.89 10.56
CA CYS A 256 -19.37 -5.31 11.53
C CYS A 256 -19.84 -5.67 12.95
N ALA A 257 -19.07 -6.50 13.64
CA ALA A 257 -19.41 -7.03 14.97
C ALA A 257 -18.65 -6.32 16.11
N TRP A 258 -18.44 -5.00 16.02
CA TRP A 258 -17.75 -4.26 17.10
C TRP A 258 -18.47 -4.38 18.45
N ASP A 259 -19.81 -4.48 18.43
CA ASP A 259 -20.61 -4.61 19.65
C ASP A 259 -20.45 -5.98 20.32
N GLU A 260 -19.96 -6.99 19.62
CA GLU A 260 -19.67 -8.33 20.16
C GLU A 260 -18.23 -8.43 20.69
N TRP A 261 -17.38 -7.48 20.30
CA TRP A 261 -15.97 -7.48 20.64
C TRP A 261 -15.75 -7.36 22.15
N GLY A 262 -15.21 -8.43 22.76
CA GLY A 262 -14.86 -8.45 24.18
C GLY A 262 -15.99 -8.84 25.12
N LYS A 263 -17.17 -9.24 24.62
CA LYS A 263 -18.24 -9.81 25.45
C LYS A 263 -17.94 -11.23 25.96
N GLU A 264 -16.97 -11.91 25.35
CA GLU A 264 -16.54 -13.28 25.71
C GLU A 264 -15.11 -13.34 26.32
N ARG A 265 -14.59 -12.22 26.86
CA ARG A 265 -13.27 -12.20 27.51
C ARG A 265 -13.33 -12.29 29.02
#